data_AF-A0A285J522-F1
#
_entry.id   AF-A0A285J522-F1
#
_cell.length_a   1.000
_cell.length_b   1.000
_cell.length_c   1.000
_cell.angle_alpha   90.00
_cell.angle_beta   90.00
_cell.angle_gamma   90.00
#
_symmetry.space_group_name_H-M   'P 1'
#
loop_
_entity.id
_entity.type
_entity.pdbx_description
1 polymer ?
#
loop_
_entity_poly.entity_id
_entity_poly.type
_entity_poly.pdbx_seq_one_letter_code
_entity_poly.pdbx_strand_id
1 'polypeptide(L)'
;MREADDTNARLEHPRERRQKAAMTEKYCKIDRAAGTFTLQLATWHNTYPLDTLERWRDFYVEQRSMFSKCRDTYDETIALLENALAERDAQ
;
A
#
# COMPACT_ATOMS: atom_id res chain seq x y z
N MET A 1 53.89 -4.83 12.95
CA MET A 1 53.63 -5.47 11.64
C MET A 1 52.46 -4.77 10.98
N ARG A 2 52.39 -4.82 9.65
CA ARG A 2 51.37 -4.24 8.78
C ARG A 2 50.49 -5.40 8.26
N GLU A 3 49.33 -5.08 7.66
CA GLU A 3 48.49 -6.02 6.89
C GLU A 3 47.80 -7.11 7.75
N ALA A 4 46.60 -7.63 7.50
CA ALA A 4 45.46 -7.26 6.64
C ALA A 4 44.15 -7.68 7.40
N ASP A 5 42.91 -7.66 6.91
CA ASP A 5 42.29 -7.33 5.61
C ASP A 5 40.86 -6.80 5.91
N ASP A 6 40.43 -5.66 5.38
CA ASP A 6 39.55 -5.51 4.20
C ASP A 6 38.11 -6.09 4.30
N THR A 7 37.16 -5.17 4.15
CA THR A 7 35.85 -5.30 3.53
C THR A 7 35.11 -6.65 3.61
N ASN A 8 34.26 -6.80 4.62
CA ASN A 8 32.94 -7.41 4.41
C ASN A 8 31.81 -6.50 4.89
N ALA A 9 31.89 -5.23 4.48
CA ALA A 9 30.70 -4.39 4.29
C ALA A 9 29.89 -4.98 3.11
N ARG A 10 29.24 -6.13 3.36
CA ARG A 10 28.37 -6.81 2.40
C ARG A 10 27.32 -5.79 1.95
N LEU A 11 27.40 -5.40 0.68
CA LEU A 11 26.59 -4.38 0.04
C LEU A 11 25.11 -4.83 0.00
N GLU A 12 24.40 -4.71 1.12
CA GLU A 12 22.94 -4.76 1.13
C GLU A 12 22.43 -3.54 0.37
N HIS A 13 21.93 -3.76 -0.85
CA HIS A 13 21.46 -2.66 -1.68
C HIS A 13 20.36 -1.89 -0.95
N PRO A 14 20.36 -0.54 -0.97
CA PRO A 14 19.32 0.25 -0.30
C PRO A 14 17.90 0.01 -0.87
N ARG A 15 17.79 -0.68 -2.02
CA ARG A 15 16.53 -1.15 -2.62
C ARG A 15 15.92 -2.35 -1.89
N GLU A 16 16.68 -3.13 -1.12
CA GLU A 16 16.19 -4.32 -0.42
C GLU A 16 15.64 -4.00 0.98
N ARG A 17 16.18 -2.98 1.67
CA ARG A 17 15.57 -2.48 2.93
C ARG A 17 14.17 -1.92 2.73
N ARG A 18 13.89 -1.27 1.59
CA ARG A 18 12.53 -0.82 1.23
C ARG A 18 11.54 -1.98 1.08
N GLN A 19 12.00 -3.18 0.71
CA GLN A 19 11.13 -4.34 0.52
C GLN A 19 10.86 -5.09 1.83
N LYS A 20 11.82 -5.14 2.78
CA LYS A 20 11.59 -5.77 4.09
C LYS A 20 10.73 -4.96 5.08
N ALA A 21 10.68 -3.64 4.93
CA ALA A 21 9.78 -2.80 5.74
C ALA A 21 8.31 -2.83 5.26
N ALA A 22 8.09 -3.14 3.97
CA ALA A 22 6.77 -3.07 3.34
C ALA A 22 5.81 -4.22 3.71
N MET A 23 6.20 -5.15 4.59
CA MET A 23 5.43 -6.39 4.85
C MET A 23 4.32 -6.24 5.91
N THR A 24 4.10 -5.03 6.45
CA THR A 24 3.03 -4.74 7.41
C THR A 24 2.27 -3.44 7.12
N GLU A 25 2.84 -2.53 6.32
CA GLU A 25 2.23 -1.23 6.04
C GLU A 25 1.13 -1.38 4.97
N LYS A 26 -0.12 -1.07 5.36
CA LYS A 26 -1.26 -0.97 4.45
C LYS A 26 -1.26 0.43 3.83
N TYR A 27 -1.36 0.55 2.52
CA TYR A 27 -1.46 1.85 1.85
C TYR A 27 -2.34 1.76 0.61
N CYS A 28 -2.93 2.90 0.23
CA CYS A 28 -3.46 3.14 -1.09
C CYS A 28 -2.68 4.30 -1.71
N LYS A 29 -2.12 4.10 -2.90
CA LYS A 29 -1.30 5.12 -3.60
C LYS A 29 -1.81 5.33 -5.01
N ILE A 30 -2.05 6.58 -5.39
CA ILE A 30 -2.40 6.97 -6.76
C ILE A 30 -1.14 7.21 -7.60
N ASP A 31 -1.15 6.72 -8.83
CA ASP A 31 -0.26 7.14 -9.90
C ASP A 31 -1.05 7.90 -10.97
N ARG A 32 -1.00 9.23 -10.92
CA ARG A 32 -1.75 10.10 -11.83
C ARG A 32 -1.22 10.06 -13.27
N ALA A 33 0.04 9.66 -13.48
CA ALA A 33 0.63 9.61 -14.83
C ALA A 33 0.21 8.33 -15.57
N ALA A 34 0.09 7.21 -14.85
CA ALA A 34 -0.44 5.95 -15.36
C ALA A 34 -1.98 5.87 -15.32
N GLY A 35 -2.66 6.75 -14.57
CA GLY A 35 -4.10 6.71 -14.37
C GLY A 35 -4.55 5.51 -13.52
N THR A 36 -3.75 5.11 -12.54
CA THR A 36 -3.98 3.93 -11.70
C THR A 36 -3.86 4.23 -10.21
N PHE A 37 -4.30 3.28 -9.37
CA PHE A 37 -3.95 3.25 -7.96
C PHE A 37 -3.50 1.84 -7.55
N THR A 38 -2.56 1.77 -6.61
CA THR A 38 -2.13 0.52 -5.97
C THR A 38 -2.68 0.47 -4.56
N LEU A 39 -3.47 -0.57 -4.28
CA LEU A 39 -3.92 -0.91 -2.93
C LEU A 39 -3.06 -2.06 -2.40
N GLN A 40 -2.40 -1.84 -1.27
CA GLN A 40 -1.65 -2.85 -0.53
C GLN A 40 -2.30 -3.05 0.84
N LEU A 41 -2.70 -4.29 1.12
CA LEU A 41 -3.14 -4.77 2.42
C LEU A 41 -2.13 -5.78 2.98
N ALA A 42 -2.33 -6.23 4.22
CA ALA A 42 -1.36 -7.07 4.95
C ALA A 42 -1.02 -8.42 4.30
N THR A 43 -1.83 -8.93 3.38
CA THR A 43 -1.66 -10.27 2.77
C THR A 43 -1.59 -10.22 1.24
N TRP A 44 -1.97 -9.11 0.61
CA TRP A 44 -2.02 -8.97 -0.85
C TRP A 44 -1.90 -7.51 -1.26
N HIS A 45 -1.41 -7.28 -2.47
CA HIS A 45 -1.42 -5.97 -3.12
C HIS A 45 -1.91 -6.13 -4.57
N ASN A 46 -2.52 -5.10 -5.12
CA ASN A 46 -2.87 -5.06 -6.53
C ASN A 46 -2.98 -3.62 -7.06
N THR A 47 -2.89 -3.45 -8.38
CA THR A 47 -3.02 -2.16 -9.06
C THR A 47 -4.27 -2.16 -9.94
N TYR A 48 -5.05 -1.09 -9.86
CA TYR A 48 -6.34 -0.93 -10.53
C TYR A 48 -6.42 0.42 -11.27
N PRO A 49 -7.31 0.61 -12.26
CA PRO A 49 -7.56 1.90 -12.89
C PRO A 49 -8.12 2.91 -11.89
N LEU A 50 -7.69 4.17 -11.95
CA LEU A 50 -8.07 5.23 -11.01
C LEU A 50 -9.58 5.54 -11.04
N ASP A 51 -10.22 5.38 -12.19
CA ASP A 51 -11.68 5.46 -12.39
C ASP A 51 -12.45 4.48 -11.49
N THR A 52 -11.86 3.32 -11.16
CA THR A 52 -12.51 2.30 -10.32
C THR A 52 -12.40 2.56 -8.81
N LEU A 53 -11.69 3.62 -8.39
CA LEU A 53 -11.37 3.88 -6.97
C LEU A 53 -12.62 4.03 -6.09
N GLU A 54 -13.63 4.78 -6.56
CA GLU A 54 -14.91 4.96 -5.86
C GLU A 54 -15.66 3.63 -5.71
N ARG A 55 -15.71 2.83 -6.79
CA ARG A 55 -16.33 1.50 -6.77
C ARG A 55 -15.67 0.55 -5.78
N TRP A 56 -14.36 0.63 -5.61
CA TRP A 56 -13.65 -0.16 -4.58
C TRP A 56 -13.99 0.31 -3.17
N ARG A 57 -14.09 1.62 -2.93
CA ARG A 57 -14.53 2.18 -1.64
C ARG A 57 -15.93 1.69 -1.28
N ASP A 58 -16.89 1.78 -2.21
CA ASP A 58 -18.27 1.35 -1.95
C ASP A 58 -18.40 -0.16 -1.77
N PHE A 59 -17.63 -0.96 -2.52
CA PHE A 59 -17.52 -2.40 -2.28
C PHE A 59 -17.11 -2.69 -0.83
N TYR A 60 -16.05 -2.06 -0.32
CA TYR A 60 -15.62 -2.31 1.07
C TYR A 60 -16.61 -1.78 2.12
N VAL A 61 -17.35 -0.70 1.84
CA VAL A 61 -18.45 -0.24 2.70
C VAL A 61 -19.59 -1.27 2.76
N GLU A 62 -19.92 -1.89 1.63
CA GLU A 62 -20.89 -3.00 1.58
C GLU A 62 -20.38 -4.23 2.34
N GLN A 63 -19.13 -4.65 2.10
CA GLN A 63 -18.51 -5.79 2.82
C GLN A 63 -18.49 -5.55 4.33
N ARG A 64 -18.20 -4.31 4.77
CA ARG A 64 -18.24 -3.91 6.19
C ARG A 64 -19.64 -4.04 6.81
N SER A 65 -20.69 -3.83 6.04
CA SER A 65 -22.08 -4.02 6.46
C SER A 65 -22.47 -5.50 6.52
N MET A 66 -22.04 -6.30 5.54
CA MET A 66 -22.35 -7.74 5.46
C MET A 66 -21.54 -8.59 6.45
N PHE A 67 -20.28 -8.22 6.73
CA PHE A 67 -19.32 -9.03 7.48
C PHE A 67 -18.81 -8.30 8.74
N SER A 68 -19.73 -8.04 9.68
CA SER A 68 -19.46 -7.33 10.93
C SER A 68 -18.30 -7.89 11.79
N LYS A 69 -17.96 -9.18 11.64
CA LYS A 69 -16.81 -9.82 12.33
C LYS A 69 -15.44 -9.32 11.86
N CYS A 70 -15.36 -8.74 10.66
CA CYS A 70 -14.12 -8.20 10.07
C CYS A 70 -14.18 -6.68 9.90
N ARG A 71 -15.11 -6.02 10.62
CA ARG A 71 -15.46 -4.60 10.46
C ARG A 71 -14.24 -3.69 10.48
N ASP A 72 -13.36 -3.84 11.47
CA ASP A 72 -12.17 -2.99 11.65
C ASP A 72 -11.19 -3.08 10.48
N THR A 73 -10.93 -4.27 9.96
CA THR A 73 -10.07 -4.48 8.77
C THR A 73 -10.64 -3.77 7.53
N TYR A 74 -11.97 -3.73 7.39
CA TYR A 74 -12.62 -2.98 6.33
C TYR A 74 -12.61 -1.47 6.61
N ASP A 75 -12.82 -1.03 7.85
CA ASP A 75 -12.76 0.39 8.26
C ASP A 75 -11.36 0.99 7.91
N GLU A 76 -10.27 0.28 8.23
CA GLU A 76 -8.91 0.64 7.81
C GLU A 76 -8.75 0.72 6.27
N THR A 77 -9.32 -0.24 5.54
CA THR A 77 -9.23 -0.29 4.07
C THR A 77 -10.03 0.84 3.42
N ILE A 78 -11.20 1.14 3.96
CA ILE A 78 -12.06 2.26 3.53
C ILE A 78 -11.33 3.58 3.79
N ALA A 79 -10.73 3.79 4.96
CA ALA A 79 -9.99 5.01 5.28
C ALA A 79 -8.82 5.26 4.31
N LEU A 80 -8.10 4.22 3.88
CA LEU A 80 -7.05 4.33 2.86
C LEU A 80 -7.60 4.74 1.48
N LEU A 81 -8.75 4.19 1.09
CA LEU A 81 -9.41 4.52 -0.18
C LEU A 81 -10.02 5.93 -0.16
N GLU A 82 -10.61 6.34 0.97
CA GLU A 82 -11.17 7.68 1.17
C GLU A 82 -10.06 8.75 1.21
N ASN A 83 -8.89 8.46 1.80
CA ASN A 83 -7.72 9.34 1.71
C ASN A 83 -7.25 9.49 0.26
N ALA A 84 -7.16 8.37 -0.48
CA ALA A 84 -6.79 8.41 -1.89
C ALA A 84 -7.80 9.20 -2.74
N LEU A 85 -9.11 9.06 -2.47
CA LEU A 85 -10.14 9.87 -3.13
C LEU A 85 -9.96 11.36 -2.82
N ALA A 86 -9.75 11.73 -1.55
CA ALA A 86 -9.44 13.11 -1.18
C ALA A 86 -8.17 13.65 -1.89
N GLU A 87 -7.12 12.84 -2.01
CA GLU A 87 -5.91 13.18 -2.77
C GLU A 87 -6.17 13.29 -4.29
N ARG A 88 -7.13 12.54 -4.84
CA ARG A 88 -7.57 12.66 -6.25
C ARG A 88 -8.34 13.97 -6.47
N ASP A 89 -9.23 14.30 -5.54
CA ASP A 89 -10.26 15.34 -5.71
C ASP A 89 -9.82 16.73 -5.20
N ALA A 90 -8.73 16.82 -4.45
CA ALA A 90 -8.15 18.10 -3.98
C ALA A 90 -7.35 18.87 -5.06
N GLN A 91 -7.91 18.99 -6.28
CA GLN A 91 -7.31 19.70 -7.42
C GLN A 91 -8.17 20.87 -7.91
#